data_AF-A0A8T5N116-F1
#
_entry.id   AF-A0A8T5N116-F1
#
_cell.length_a   1.000
_cell.length_b   1.000
_cell.length_c   1.000
_cell.angle_alpha   90.00
_cell.angle_beta   90.00
_cell.angle_gamma   90.00
#
_symmetry.space_group_name_H-M   'P 1'
#
loop_
_entity.id
_entity.type
_entity.pdbx_description
1 polymer ?
#
loop_
_entity_poly.entity_id
_entity_poly.type
_entity_poly.pdbx_seq_one_letter_code
_entity_poly.pdbx_strand_id
1 'polypeptide(L)'
;MLVKILGLFDLIAGLILLFGAGFSLPNQMMIFFGMILLAKSCLGLLKDFASWIDFLCGLFFLISIIIAIPQAIGLILGILIIQKSIFSFL
;
A
#
# COMPACT_ATOMS: atom_id res chain seq x y z
N MET A 1 -12.81 -15.37 1.66
CA MET A 1 -11.44 -15.89 1.91
C MET A 1 -10.39 -15.07 1.19
N LEU A 2 -10.52 -14.85 -0.14
CA LEU A 2 -9.64 -13.99 -0.93
C LEU A 2 -9.48 -12.57 -0.35
N VAL A 3 -10.60 -11.95 0.08
CA VAL A 3 -10.61 -10.61 0.68
C VAL A 3 -9.72 -10.51 1.92
N LYS A 4 -9.74 -11.53 2.80
CA LYS A 4 -8.91 -11.56 4.02
C LYS A 4 -7.42 -11.72 3.71
N ILE A 5 -7.08 -12.53 2.70
CA ILE A 5 -5.69 -12.71 2.25
C ILE A 5 -5.17 -11.40 1.65
N LEU A 6 -5.98 -10.74 0.80
CA LEU A 6 -5.64 -9.43 0.24
C LEU A 6 -5.56 -8.35 1.32
N GLY A 7 -6.35 -8.42 2.38
CA GLY A 7 -6.23 -7.54 3.54
C GLY A 7 -4.92 -7.73 4.31
N LEU A 8 -4.37 -8.95 4.33
CA LEU A 8 -3.08 -9.23 4.96
C LEU A 8 -1.92 -8.59 4.19
N PHE A 9 -1.97 -8.62 2.85
CA PHE A 9 -1.02 -7.90 2.01
C PHE A 9 -1.08 -6.39 2.22
N ASP A 10 -2.29 -5.81 2.34
CA ASP A 10 -2.46 -4.39 2.67
C ASP A 10 -1.80 -4.07 4.01
N LEU A 11 -2.04 -4.87 5.06
CA LEU A 11 -1.47 -4.62 6.38
C LEU A 11 0.06 -4.61 6.35
N ILE A 12 0.68 -5.55 5.65
CA ILE A 12 2.14 -5.59 5.48
C ILE A 12 2.62 -4.39 4.68
N ALA A 13 1.97 -4.05 3.57
CA ALA A 13 2.30 -2.89 2.75
C ALA A 13 2.21 -1.58 3.56
N GLY A 14 1.22 -1.46 4.43
CA GLY A 14 1.03 -0.32 5.32
C GLY A 14 2.13 -0.20 6.37
N LEU A 15 2.56 -1.32 6.97
CA LEU A 15 3.71 -1.35 7.87
C LEU A 15 5.00 -0.93 7.15
N ILE A 16 5.19 -1.39 5.91
CA ILE A 16 6.35 -1.02 5.10
C ILE A 16 6.33 0.48 4.79
N LEU A 17 5.18 1.09 4.49
CA LEU A 17 5.08 2.54 4.29
C LEU A 17 5.31 3.34 5.59
N LEU A 18 4.82 2.84 6.72
CA LEU A 18 4.97 3.48 8.03
C LEU A 18 6.42 3.50 8.52
N PHE A 19 7.08 2.35 8.47
CA PHE A 19 8.42 2.18 9.03
C PHE A 19 9.53 2.28 7.99
N GLY A 20 9.21 2.09 6.72
CA GLY A 20 10.17 2.20 5.63
C GLY A 20 10.39 3.63 5.14
N ALA A 21 9.53 4.58 5.51
CA ALA A 21 9.75 5.98 5.18
C ALA A 21 10.97 6.50 5.95
N GLY A 22 12.11 6.65 5.26
CA GLY A 22 13.40 7.05 5.82
C GLY A 22 14.47 5.94 5.85
N PHE A 23 14.09 4.69 5.58
CA PHE A 23 15.03 3.59 5.36
C PHE A 23 15.07 3.22 3.88
N SER A 24 16.24 2.87 3.34
CA SER A 24 16.34 2.38 1.96
C SER A 24 15.80 0.95 1.89
N LEU A 25 14.50 0.80 1.65
CA LEU A 25 13.90 -0.51 1.43
C LEU A 25 14.41 -1.13 0.12
N PRO A 26 14.51 -2.46 0.02
CA PRO A 26 14.90 -3.12 -1.22
C PRO A 26 13.89 -2.85 -2.36
N ASN A 27 14.39 -2.45 -3.53
CA ASN A 27 13.56 -2.14 -4.70
C ASN A 27 12.62 -3.30 -5.08
N GLN A 28 13.07 -4.55 -4.93
CA GLN A 28 12.27 -5.74 -5.22
C GLN A 28 11.00 -5.81 -4.35
N MET A 29 11.11 -5.42 -3.08
CA MET A 29 9.97 -5.38 -2.15
C MET A 29 8.98 -4.29 -2.58
N MET A 30 9.49 -3.10 -2.94
CA MET A 30 8.66 -1.99 -3.41
C MET A 30 7.89 -2.35 -4.68
N ILE A 31 8.55 -2.98 -5.65
CA ILE A 31 7.92 -3.43 -6.89
C ILE A 31 6.84 -4.47 -6.59
N PHE A 32 7.15 -5.46 -5.74
CA PHE A 32 6.23 -6.55 -5.41
C PHE A 32 4.93 -6.03 -4.77
N PHE A 33 5.04 -5.23 -3.71
CA PHE A 33 3.86 -4.67 -3.03
C PHE A 33 3.15 -3.63 -3.89
N GLY A 34 3.90 -2.80 -4.63
CA GLY A 34 3.33 -1.82 -5.56
C GLY A 34 2.44 -2.48 -6.61
N MET A 35 2.94 -3.53 -7.26
CA MET A 35 2.20 -4.28 -8.27
C MET A 35 0.95 -4.97 -7.70
N ILE A 36 1.05 -5.57 -6.51
CA ILE A 36 -0.09 -6.22 -5.86
C ILE A 36 -1.20 -5.21 -5.56
N LEU A 37 -0.85 -4.06 -4.98
CA LEU A 37 -1.81 -3.02 -4.64
C LEU A 37 -2.46 -2.42 -5.90
N LEU A 38 -1.69 -2.20 -6.97
CA LEU A 38 -2.24 -1.75 -8.25
C LEU A 38 -3.19 -2.78 -8.86
N ALA A 39 -2.80 -4.06 -8.89
CA ALA A 39 -3.68 -5.13 -9.38
C ALA A 39 -4.98 -5.21 -8.56
N LYS A 40 -4.87 -5.08 -7.24
CA LYS A 40 -6.02 -5.04 -6.33
C LYS A 40 -6.92 -3.82 -6.56
N SER A 41 -6.33 -2.65 -6.81
CA SER A 41 -7.10 -1.44 -7.15
C SER A 41 -7.92 -1.62 -8.43
N CYS A 42 -7.39 -2.34 -9.42
CA CYS A 42 -8.10 -2.66 -10.66
C CYS A 42 -9.27 -3.63 -10.44
N LEU A 43 -9.16 -4.57 -9.49
CA LEU A 43 -10.28 -5.45 -9.12
C LEU A 43 -11.44 -4.65 -8.52
N GLY A 44 -11.14 -3.57 -7.79
CA GLY A 44 -12.14 -2.61 -7.28
C GLY A 44 -12.64 -1.60 -8.30
N LEU A 45 -12.15 -1.66 -9.55
CA LEU A 45 -12.51 -0.76 -10.66
C LEU A 45 -12.40 0.74 -10.33
N LEU A 46 -11.59 1.13 -9.34
CA LEU A 46 -11.48 2.51 -8.84
C LEU A 46 -12.84 3.13 -8.45
N LYS A 47 -13.85 2.31 -8.11
CA LYS A 47 -15.19 2.80 -7.78
C LYS A 47 -15.30 3.31 -6.35
N ASP A 48 -14.53 2.71 -5.44
CA ASP A 48 -14.64 2.96 -4.01
C ASP A 48 -13.40 3.67 -3.46
N PHE A 49 -13.56 4.48 -2.42
CA PHE A 49 -12.46 5.16 -1.74
C PHE A 49 -11.35 4.19 -1.31
N ALA A 50 -11.73 2.98 -0.91
CA ALA A 50 -10.80 1.90 -0.59
C ALA A 50 -9.90 1.51 -1.78
N SER A 51 -10.44 1.44 -3.00
CA SER A 51 -9.67 1.11 -4.21
C SER A 51 -8.74 2.25 -4.64
N TRP A 52 -9.11 3.51 -4.37
CA TRP A 52 -8.25 4.67 -4.56
C TRP A 52 -7.05 4.69 -3.61
N ILE A 53 -7.25 4.27 -2.35
CA ILE A 53 -6.15 4.12 -1.38
C ILE A 53 -5.12 3.09 -1.88
N ASP A 54 -5.59 1.93 -2.39
CA ASP A 54 -4.70 0.90 -2.95
C ASP A 54 -3.91 1.44 -4.13
N PHE A 55 -4.59 2.14 -5.03
CA PHE A 55 -3.97 2.73 -6.21
C PHE A 55 -2.87 3.74 -5.82
N LEU A 56 -3.18 4.66 -4.92
CA LEU A 56 -2.23 5.66 -4.44
C LEU A 56 -1.03 5.00 -3.77
N CYS A 57 -1.24 4.06 -2.84
CA CYS A 57 -0.12 3.38 -2.19
C CYS A 57 0.71 2.56 -3.16
N GLY A 58 0.08 1.85 -4.10
CA GLY A 58 0.79 1.11 -5.13
C GLY A 58 1.67 2.01 -6.00
N LEU A 59 1.13 3.18 -6.37
CA LEU A 59 1.86 4.18 -7.14
C LEU A 59 3.01 4.81 -6.33
N PHE A 60 2.80 5.11 -5.05
CA PHE A 60 3.86 5.59 -4.17
C PHE A 60 4.98 4.56 -4.00
N PHE A 61 4.66 3.27 -3.85
CA PHE A 61 5.67 2.22 -3.83
C PHE A 61 6.56 2.20 -5.08
N LEU A 62 5.97 2.40 -6.26
CA LEU A 62 6.75 2.45 -7.49
C LEU A 62 7.58 3.75 -7.59
N ILE A 63 7.03 4.89 -7.17
CA ILE A 63 7.75 6.17 -7.16
C ILE A 63 8.93 6.14 -6.18
N SER A 64 8.81 5.43 -5.04
CA SER A 64 9.90 5.34 -4.05
C SER A 64 11.19 4.73 -4.59
N ILE A 65 11.13 4.02 -5.72
CA ILE A 65 12.31 3.46 -6.39
C ILE A 65 13.18 4.58 -6.99
N ILE A 66 12.55 5.68 -7.41
CA ILE A 66 13.20 6.78 -8.13
C ILE A 66 13.46 7.96 -7.20
N ILE A 67 12.51 8.26 -6.30
CA ILE A 67 12.52 9.46 -5.46
C ILE A 67 12.28 9.06 -4.01
N ALA A 68 13.06 9.62 -3.08
CA ALA A 68 12.79 9.45 -1.65
C ALA A 68 11.48 10.15 -1.27
N ILE A 69 10.50 9.37 -0.79
CA ILE A 69 9.21 9.90 -0.36
C ILE A 69 9.38 10.63 0.98
N PRO A 70 8.80 11.83 1.15
CA PRO A 70 8.72 12.49 2.45
C PRO A 70 8.04 11.62 3.51
N GLN A 71 8.64 11.52 4.71
CA GLN A 71 8.13 10.67 5.80
C GLN A 71 6.66 10.92 6.17
N ALA A 72 6.23 12.19 6.14
CA ALA A 72 4.84 12.55 6.44
C ALA A 72 3.85 11.86 5.49
N ILE A 73 4.20 11.73 4.20
CA ILE A 73 3.33 11.10 3.20
C ILE A 73 3.27 9.58 3.44
N GLY A 74 4.41 8.95 3.71
CA GLY A 74 4.47 7.52 4.06
C GLY A 74 3.66 7.18 5.30
N LEU A 75 3.72 8.02 6.34
CA LEU A 75 2.92 7.90 7.55
C LEU A 75 1.41 7.96 7.26
N ILE A 76 0.96 8.99 6.53
CA ILE A 76 -0.46 9.16 6.22
C ILE A 76 -0.99 7.97 5.41
N LEU A 77 -0.28 7.60 4.34
CA LEU A 77 -0.69 6.49 3.47
C LEU A 77 -0.65 5.14 4.19
N GLY A 78 0.37 4.90 5.01
CA GLY A 78 0.49 3.68 5.80
C GLY A 78 -0.65 3.54 6.82
N ILE A 79 -1.04 4.61 7.51
CA ILE A 79 -2.19 4.61 8.42
C ILE A 79 -3.49 4.30 7.67
N LEU A 80 -3.72 4.95 6.52
CA LEU A 80 -4.94 4.74 5.71
C LEU A 80 -5.06 3.28 5.23
N ILE A 81 -3.98 2.68 4.76
CA ILE A 81 -3.97 1.28 4.33
C ILE A 81 -4.19 0.33 5.52
N ILE A 82 -3.58 0.59 6.68
CA ILE A 82 -3.77 -0.28 7.85
C ILE A 82 -5.22 -0.22 8.34
N GLN A 83 -5.81 0.97 8.43
CA GLN A 83 -7.21 1.11 8.81
C GLN A 83 -8.11 0.31 7.87
N LYS A 84 -7.89 0.44 6.56
CA LYS A 84 -8.61 -0.36 5.56
C LYS A 84 -8.38 -1.86 5.75
N SER A 85 -7.15 -2.29 6.02
CA SER A 85 -6.85 -3.71 6.23
C SER A 85 -7.64 -4.29 7.40
N ILE A 86 -7.79 -3.54 8.50
CA ILE A 86 -8.57 -3.95 9.68
C ILE A 86 -10.05 -4.10 9.31
N PHE A 87 -10.62 -3.17 8.53
CA PHE A 87 -11.98 -3.31 8.01
C PHE A 87 -12.17 -4.52 7.09
N SER A 88 -11.12 -4.97 6.41
CA SER A 88 -11.16 -6.17 5.57
C SER A 88 -11.14 -7.48 6.38
N PHE A 89 -10.79 -7.43 7.67
CA PHE A 89 -10.76 -8.60 8.57
C PHE A 89 -12.03 -8.76 9.41
N LEU A 90 -12.66 -7.63 9.77
CA LEU A 90 -14.00 -7.57 10.37
C LEU A 90 -15.07 -8.13 9.42
#